data_AF-A0AAW6QYH7-F1
#
_entry.id   AF-A0AAW6QYH7-F1
#
_cell.length_a   1.000
_cell.length_b   1.000
_cell.length_c   1.000
_cell.angle_alpha   90.00
_cell.angle_beta   90.00
_cell.angle_gamma   90.00
#
_symmetry.space_group_name_H-M   'P 1'
#
loop_
_entity.id
_entity.type
_entity.pdbx_description
1 polymer ?
#
loop_
_entity_poly.entity_id
_entity_poly.type
_entity_poly.pdbx_seq_one_letter_code
_entity_poly.pdbx_strand_id
1 'polypeptide(L)'
;MALIFNMRYRVIVKNIAPCSCENEGEAEVYFPDFELTIVCYFIGSVDSFKGHFPINELKYAYLRFWHANWQLSDKRNRAIARTVVGTYDSYELGEDNEKLFKVNSLLPILSDNELGNYQLEVPEGSWVESTGRFVIEEVEC
;
A
#
# COMPACT_ATOMS: atom_id res chain seq x y z
N MET A 1 -20.05 -9.77 -3.63
CA MET A 1 -20.07 -8.50 -2.88
C MET A 1 -18.83 -7.75 -3.32
N ALA A 2 -18.97 -6.85 -4.31
CA ALA A 2 -17.84 -6.15 -4.90
C ALA A 2 -17.25 -5.20 -3.86
N LEU A 3 -15.98 -5.38 -3.51
CA LEU A 3 -15.24 -4.44 -2.69
C LEU A 3 -15.12 -3.14 -3.48
N ILE A 4 -15.76 -2.08 -3.02
CA ILE A 4 -15.51 -0.74 -3.54
C ILE A 4 -14.11 -0.38 -3.06
N PHE A 5 -13.13 -0.34 -3.97
CA PHE A 5 -11.78 0.15 -3.72
C PHE A 5 -11.77 1.67 -3.51
N ASN A 6 -12.46 2.13 -2.48
CA ASN A 6 -12.32 3.48 -1.93
C ASN A 6 -11.30 3.32 -0.79
N MET A 7 -10.01 3.17 -1.14
CA MET A 7 -8.92 2.71 -0.27
C MET A 7 -8.46 3.77 0.74
N ARG A 8 -9.43 4.33 1.46
CA ARG A 8 -9.21 5.15 2.63
C ARG A 8 -9.17 4.25 3.85
N TYR A 9 -8.02 4.21 4.50
CA TYR A 9 -7.78 3.41 5.69
C TYR A 9 -7.81 4.27 6.93
N ARG A 10 -8.44 3.78 7.98
CA ARG A 10 -8.20 4.30 9.33
C ARG A 10 -6.81 3.85 9.76
N VAL A 11 -5.99 4.79 10.16
CA VAL A 11 -4.60 4.56 10.53
C VAL A 11 -4.21 5.32 11.79
N ILE A 12 -3.21 4.82 12.49
CA ILE A 12 -2.52 5.51 13.58
C ILE A 12 -1.02 5.41 13.33
N VAL A 13 -0.36 6.55 13.14
CA VAL A 13 1.10 6.59 13.06
C VAL A 13 1.68 6.43 14.47
N LYS A 14 2.55 5.44 14.65
CA LYS A 14 3.16 5.08 15.94
C LYS A 14 4.56 5.66 16.10
N ASN A 15 5.31 5.71 15.00
CA ASN A 15 6.68 6.21 14.99
C ASN A 15 7.00 6.78 13.60
N ILE A 16 7.95 7.71 13.55
CA ILE A 16 8.44 8.35 12.32
C ILE A 16 9.98 8.31 12.35
N ALA A 17 10.56 7.73 11.33
CA ALA A 17 11.99 7.63 11.08
C ALA A 17 12.34 8.45 9.83
N PRO A 18 12.70 9.74 9.97
CA PRO A 18 12.99 10.60 8.84
C PRO A 18 14.29 10.21 8.13
N CYS A 19 14.35 10.41 6.81
CA CYS A 19 15.58 10.36 6.04
C CYS A 19 16.44 11.60 6.33
N SER A 20 17.75 11.52 6.09
CA SER A 20 18.70 12.61 6.32
C SER A 20 18.43 13.89 5.52
N CYS A 21 17.63 13.81 4.45
CA CYS A 21 17.23 14.97 3.65
C CYS A 21 15.95 15.67 4.16
N GLU A 22 15.31 15.16 5.23
CA GLU A 22 14.10 15.69 5.89
C GLU A 22 12.86 15.87 4.99
N ASN A 23 12.89 15.37 3.75
CA ASN A 23 11.81 15.48 2.77
C ASN A 23 11.18 14.14 2.39
N GLU A 24 11.51 13.09 3.15
CA GLU A 24 10.95 11.75 3.04
C GLU A 24 11.34 10.95 4.30
N GLY A 25 10.75 9.78 4.47
CA GLY A 25 11.11 8.87 5.53
C GLY A 25 10.20 7.66 5.64
N GLU A 26 10.34 6.92 6.73
CA GLU A 26 9.48 5.80 7.06
C GLU A 26 8.64 6.11 8.28
N ALA A 27 7.43 5.56 8.33
CA ALA A 27 6.53 5.63 9.46
C ALA A 27 6.04 4.21 9.80
N GLU A 28 6.00 3.91 11.09
CA GLU A 28 5.31 2.73 11.58
C GLU A 28 3.82 3.05 11.70
N VAL A 29 2.99 2.40 10.89
CA VAL A 29 1.57 2.72 10.75
C VAL A 29 0.72 1.53 11.18
N TYR A 30 -0.14 1.76 12.17
CA TYR A 30 -1.10 0.78 12.63
C TYR A 30 -2.46 0.95 11.94
N PHE A 31 -2.98 -0.13 11.38
CA PHE A 31 -4.28 -0.24 10.70
C PHE A 31 -5.27 -0.96 11.62
N PRO A 32 -6.01 -0.24 12.49
CA PRO A 32 -6.90 -0.84 13.50
C PRO A 32 -7.94 -1.81 12.94
N ASP A 33 -8.42 -1.59 11.72
CA ASP A 33 -9.49 -2.40 11.13
C ASP A 33 -9.01 -3.77 10.65
N PHE A 34 -7.69 -3.93 10.57
CA PHE A 34 -7.03 -5.15 10.14
C PHE A 34 -6.15 -5.73 11.26
N GLU A 35 -5.97 -5.01 12.37
CA GLU A 35 -5.04 -5.35 13.45
C GLU A 35 -3.61 -5.59 12.94
N LEU A 36 -3.17 -4.76 11.98
CA LEU A 36 -1.85 -4.87 11.33
C LEU A 36 -1.02 -3.61 11.55
N THR A 37 0.28 -3.80 11.74
CA THR A 37 1.26 -2.72 11.68
C THR A 37 2.15 -2.90 10.46
N ILE A 38 2.29 -1.84 9.66
CA ILE A 38 3.07 -1.82 8.43
C ILE A 38 4.05 -0.65 8.50
N VAL A 39 5.28 -0.87 8.04
CA VAL A 39 6.22 0.24 7.80
C VAL A 39 5.89 0.83 6.43
N CYS A 40 5.47 2.08 6.42
CA CYS A 40 5.11 2.82 5.23
C CYS A 40 6.12 3.93 4.97
N TYR A 41 6.46 4.14 3.72
CA TYR A 41 7.20 5.29 3.26
C TYR A 41 6.27 6.50 3.10
N PHE A 42 6.79 7.69 3.36
CA PHE A 42 6.10 8.94 3.06
C PHE A 42 7.03 9.88 2.29
N ILE A 43 6.43 10.73 1.47
CA ILE A 43 7.11 11.74 0.65
C ILE A 43 6.64 13.11 1.12
N GLY A 44 7.56 14.07 1.23
CA GLY A 44 7.29 15.42 1.71
C GLY A 44 7.99 15.72 3.02
N SER A 45 7.96 16.99 3.43
CA SER A 45 8.69 17.43 4.62
C SER A 45 8.17 16.71 5.87
N VAL A 46 9.09 16.33 6.75
CA VAL A 46 8.77 15.62 8.01
C VAL A 46 7.80 16.42 8.87
N ASP A 47 7.92 17.74 8.89
CA ASP A 47 7.02 18.62 9.64
C ASP A 47 5.61 18.65 9.06
N SER A 48 5.48 18.69 7.72
CA SER A 48 4.18 18.59 7.05
C SER A 48 3.53 17.25 7.34
N PHE A 49 4.29 16.16 7.20
CA PHE A 49 3.81 14.81 7.49
C PHE A 49 3.32 14.66 8.94
N LYS A 50 4.07 15.19 9.92
CA LYS A 50 3.63 15.22 11.34
C LYS A 50 2.37 16.05 11.56
N GLY A 51 2.18 17.12 10.78
CA GLY A 51 0.97 17.93 10.81
C GLY A 51 -0.27 17.15 10.35
N HIS A 52 -0.13 16.37 9.26
CA HIS A 52 -1.22 15.53 8.74
C HIS A 52 -1.44 14.27 9.59
N PHE A 53 -0.36 13.68 10.10
CA PHE A 53 -0.34 12.46 10.89
C PHE A 53 0.35 12.63 12.24
N PRO A 54 -0.31 13.29 13.22
CA PRO A 54 0.18 13.33 14.59
C PRO A 54 0.31 11.91 15.17
N ILE A 55 1.39 11.69 15.92
CA ILE A 55 1.67 10.38 16.52
C ILE A 55 0.55 9.99 17.49
N ASN A 56 0.09 8.74 17.40
CA ASN A 56 -0.98 8.14 18.20
C ASN A 56 -2.38 8.74 18.00
N GLU A 57 -2.60 9.54 16.96
CA GLU A 57 -3.95 9.99 16.57
C GLU A 57 -4.54 9.13 15.45
N LEU A 58 -5.85 8.94 15.50
CA LEU A 58 -6.60 8.26 14.43
C LEU A 58 -6.82 9.22 13.27
N LYS A 59 -6.35 8.84 12.09
CA LYS A 59 -6.52 9.58 10.83
C LYS A 59 -7.03 8.67 9.73
N TYR A 60 -7.45 9.27 8.62
CA TYR A 60 -7.65 8.56 7.36
C TYR A 60 -6.43 8.76 6.47
N ALA A 61 -6.03 7.72 5.76
CA ALA A 61 -4.93 7.76 4.80
C ALA A 61 -5.25 6.94 3.56
N TYR A 62 -4.62 7.30 2.44
CA TYR A 62 -4.46 6.40 1.32
C TYR A 62 -3.23 5.51 1.54
N LEU A 63 -3.29 4.28 1.04
CA LEU A 63 -2.16 3.36 1.02
C LEU A 63 -1.98 2.84 -0.41
N ARG A 64 -0.77 2.97 -0.94
CA ARG A 64 -0.35 2.37 -2.20
C ARG A 64 0.83 1.44 -1.97
N PHE A 65 1.01 0.49 -2.88
CA PHE A 65 2.19 -0.36 -2.93
C PHE A 65 2.97 -0.05 -4.20
N TRP A 66 4.12 0.59 -4.02
CA TRP A 66 4.95 1.09 -5.09
C TRP A 66 6.09 0.14 -5.41
N HIS A 67 6.64 0.31 -6.61
CA HIS A 67 7.80 -0.43 -7.11
C HIS A 67 7.58 -1.94 -7.02
N ALA A 68 6.36 -2.37 -7.35
CA ALA A 68 5.95 -3.74 -7.20
C ALA A 68 6.47 -4.60 -8.36
N ASN A 69 6.68 -5.86 -8.04
CA ASN A 69 7.08 -6.92 -8.96
C ASN A 69 6.14 -8.12 -8.76
N TRP A 70 4.90 -7.96 -9.22
CA TRP A 70 3.88 -9.00 -9.13
C TRP A 70 4.22 -10.18 -10.01
N GLN A 71 4.09 -11.37 -9.41
CA GLN A 71 4.19 -12.66 -10.09
C GLN A 71 3.07 -13.58 -9.60
N LEU A 72 2.71 -14.56 -10.44
CA LEU A 72 1.83 -15.65 -10.02
C LEU A 72 2.50 -16.44 -8.88
N SER A 73 1.71 -16.89 -7.92
CA SER A 73 2.21 -17.61 -6.76
C SER A 73 1.41 -18.87 -6.50
N ASP A 74 2.09 -19.91 -6.00
CA ASP A 74 1.47 -21.12 -5.47
C ASP A 74 1.11 -21.00 -3.98
N LYS A 75 1.45 -19.89 -3.33
CA LYS A 75 1.04 -19.61 -1.97
C LYS A 75 -0.48 -19.46 -1.88
N ARG A 76 -1.08 -19.95 -0.80
CA ARG A 76 -2.53 -19.93 -0.56
C ARG A 76 -2.90 -19.32 0.79
N ASN A 77 -2.00 -18.51 1.33
CA ASN A 77 -2.17 -17.76 2.55
C ASN A 77 -1.90 -16.28 2.27
N ARG A 78 -2.82 -15.41 2.67
CA ARG A 78 -2.62 -13.96 2.55
C ARG A 78 -1.51 -13.51 3.49
N ALA A 79 -0.71 -12.56 3.05
CA ALA A 79 0.38 -12.01 3.85
C ALA A 79 0.65 -10.54 3.48
N ILE A 80 1.07 -9.76 4.48
CA ILE A 80 1.69 -8.45 4.32
C ILE A 80 2.91 -8.42 5.24
N ALA A 81 4.09 -8.37 4.64
CA ALA A 81 5.36 -8.14 5.31
C ALA A 81 6.31 -7.52 4.29
N ARG A 82 7.56 -7.99 4.21
CA ARG A 82 8.48 -7.69 3.09
C ARG A 82 7.98 -8.21 1.74
N THR A 83 7.07 -9.17 1.77
CA THR A 83 6.38 -9.71 0.60
C THR A 83 4.88 -9.63 0.87
N VAL A 84 4.14 -9.22 -0.13
CA VAL A 84 2.67 -9.24 -0.14
C VAL A 84 2.22 -10.48 -0.88
N VAL A 85 1.24 -11.19 -0.32
CA VAL A 85 0.61 -12.35 -0.96
C VAL A 85 -0.91 -12.18 -0.87
N GLY A 86 -1.60 -12.33 -1.98
CA GLY A 86 -3.05 -12.20 -2.04
C GLY A 86 -3.63 -12.76 -3.32
N THR A 87 -4.93 -12.58 -3.50
CA THR A 87 -5.62 -12.90 -4.74
C THR A 87 -5.77 -11.64 -5.58
N TYR A 88 -5.38 -11.72 -6.85
CA TYR A 88 -5.63 -10.68 -7.82
C TYR A 88 -7.14 -10.59 -8.08
N ASP A 89 -7.71 -9.39 -7.92
CA ASP A 89 -9.12 -9.13 -8.15
C ASP A 89 -9.31 -8.53 -9.55
N SER A 90 -8.68 -7.38 -9.80
CA SER A 90 -8.82 -6.67 -11.06
C SER A 90 -7.68 -5.65 -11.22
N TYR A 91 -7.78 -4.78 -12.22
CA TYR A 91 -6.96 -3.57 -12.28
C TYR A 91 -7.85 -2.35 -12.51
N GLU A 92 -7.32 -1.18 -12.20
CA GLU A 92 -7.82 0.09 -12.71
C GLU A 92 -6.71 0.82 -13.46
N LEU A 93 -7.08 1.83 -14.25
CA LEU A 93 -6.12 2.68 -14.94
C LEU A 93 -5.81 3.88 -14.04
N GLY A 94 -4.52 4.10 -13.77
CA GLY A 94 -4.02 5.33 -13.15
C GLY A 94 -4.07 6.52 -14.12
N GLU A 95 -3.59 7.67 -13.66
CA GLU A 95 -3.62 8.93 -14.42
C GLU A 95 -2.86 8.83 -15.75
N ASP A 96 -1.75 8.09 -15.76
CA ASP A 96 -0.91 7.86 -16.94
C ASP A 96 -1.28 6.59 -17.74
N ASN A 97 -2.51 6.08 -17.56
CA ASN A 97 -3.00 4.80 -18.11
C ASN A 97 -2.19 3.58 -17.67
N GLU A 98 -1.43 3.69 -16.60
CA GLU A 98 -0.77 2.55 -15.96
C GLU A 98 -1.80 1.62 -15.31
N LYS A 99 -1.54 0.31 -15.36
CA LYS A 99 -2.42 -0.67 -14.69
C LYS A 99 -2.07 -0.73 -13.21
N LEU A 100 -3.02 -0.32 -12.38
CA LEU A 100 -2.94 -0.46 -10.94
C LEU A 100 -3.67 -1.73 -10.51
N PHE A 101 -2.90 -2.69 -10.00
CA PHE A 101 -3.36 -4.00 -9.58
C PHE A 101 -4.12 -3.88 -8.27
N LYS A 102 -5.30 -4.47 -8.24
CA LYS A 102 -6.14 -4.61 -7.06
C LYS A 102 -5.92 -6.00 -6.47
N VAL A 103 -5.17 -6.06 -5.37
CA VAL A 103 -4.80 -7.32 -4.73
C VAL A 103 -5.45 -7.43 -3.36
N ASN A 104 -6.22 -8.51 -3.17
CA ASN A 104 -6.86 -8.82 -1.91
C ASN A 104 -5.91 -9.66 -1.03
N SER A 105 -5.08 -8.96 -0.25
CA SER A 105 -4.17 -9.54 0.75
C SER A 105 -4.76 -9.45 2.17
N LEU A 106 -3.97 -9.55 3.24
CA LEU A 106 -4.46 -9.33 4.61
C LEU A 106 -5.09 -7.94 4.78
N LEU A 107 -4.58 -6.97 4.02
CA LEU A 107 -5.21 -5.68 3.78
C LEU A 107 -5.30 -5.48 2.24
N PRO A 108 -6.41 -4.98 1.68
CA PRO A 108 -6.53 -4.74 0.25
C PRO A 108 -5.52 -3.72 -0.25
N ILE A 109 -4.90 -3.95 -1.40
CA ILE A 109 -3.80 -3.12 -1.88
C ILE A 109 -4.09 -2.65 -3.31
N LEU A 110 -3.85 -1.36 -3.54
CA LEU A 110 -3.59 -0.81 -4.87
C LEU A 110 -2.10 -0.84 -5.10
N SER A 111 -1.67 -1.36 -6.23
CA SER A 111 -0.27 -1.47 -6.53
C SER A 111 0.01 -1.13 -7.97
N ASP A 112 1.14 -0.48 -8.25
CA ASP A 112 1.71 -0.55 -9.59
C ASP A 112 2.21 -1.96 -9.90
N ASN A 113 2.84 -2.15 -11.05
CA ASN A 113 3.72 -3.28 -11.32
C ASN A 113 5.01 -2.81 -11.98
N GLU A 114 5.57 -1.70 -11.47
CA GLU A 114 6.64 -0.93 -12.13
C GLU A 114 7.93 -1.75 -12.32
N LEU A 115 8.32 -2.53 -11.30
CA LEU A 115 9.52 -3.38 -11.35
C LEU A 115 9.23 -4.77 -11.93
N GLY A 116 7.97 -5.08 -12.19
CA GLY A 116 7.53 -6.37 -12.71
C GLY A 116 7.34 -6.37 -14.22
N ASN A 117 6.75 -7.46 -14.69
CA ASN A 117 6.32 -7.56 -16.09
C ASN A 117 4.99 -6.80 -16.26
N TYR A 118 5.03 -5.57 -16.77
CA TYR A 118 3.83 -4.77 -17.09
C TYR A 118 2.90 -5.42 -18.12
N GLN A 119 3.40 -6.39 -18.89
CA GLN A 119 2.61 -7.19 -19.84
C GLN A 119 2.02 -8.45 -19.20
N LEU A 120 2.22 -8.67 -17.90
CA LEU A 120 1.69 -9.83 -17.20
C LEU A 120 0.15 -9.79 -17.24
N GLU A 121 -0.43 -10.73 -17.96
CA GLU A 121 -1.85 -11.01 -17.87
C GLU A 121 -2.10 -11.89 -16.65
N VAL A 122 -2.75 -11.33 -15.63
CA VAL A 122 -3.13 -12.05 -14.43
C VAL A 122 -4.64 -12.32 -14.49
N PRO A 123 -5.07 -13.58 -14.56
CA PRO A 123 -6.48 -13.91 -14.46
C PRO A 123 -7.05 -13.53 -13.09
N GLU A 124 -8.24 -12.94 -13.05
CA GLU A 124 -8.99 -12.70 -11.81
C GLU A 124 -9.09 -13.97 -10.95
N GLY A 125 -8.88 -13.83 -9.64
CA GLY A 125 -8.85 -14.92 -8.67
C GLY A 125 -7.49 -15.63 -8.56
N SER A 126 -6.53 -15.33 -9.45
CA SER A 126 -5.18 -15.90 -9.35
C SER A 126 -4.48 -15.44 -8.08
N TRP A 127 -3.72 -16.32 -7.47
CA TRP A 127 -2.83 -15.95 -6.38
C TRP A 127 -1.58 -15.28 -6.94
N VAL A 128 -1.23 -14.16 -6.32
CA VAL A 128 -0.08 -13.36 -6.70
C VAL A 128 0.74 -13.03 -5.48
N GLU A 129 2.03 -12.82 -5.69
CA GLU A 129 2.93 -12.28 -4.69
C GLU A 129 3.84 -11.20 -5.26
N SER A 130 4.29 -10.29 -4.41
CA SER A 130 5.18 -9.21 -4.80
C SER A 130 6.04 -8.72 -3.65
N THR A 131 7.23 -8.24 -3.98
CA THR A 131 8.00 -7.30 -3.16
C THR A 131 7.69 -5.88 -3.59
N GLY A 132 8.03 -4.88 -2.78
CA GLY A 132 7.77 -3.48 -3.08
C GLY A 132 7.81 -2.65 -1.81
N ARG A 133 7.22 -1.46 -1.86
CA ARG A 133 7.20 -0.52 -0.74
C ARG A 133 5.79 0.00 -0.51
N PHE A 134 5.34 -0.03 0.73
CA PHE A 134 4.10 0.65 1.10
C PHE A 134 4.34 2.15 1.16
N VAL A 135 3.44 2.93 0.56
CA VAL A 135 3.47 4.39 0.57
C VAL A 135 2.17 4.89 1.18
N ILE A 136 2.27 5.77 2.17
CA ILE A 136 1.14 6.36 2.87
C ILE A 136 1.01 7.84 2.52
N GLU A 137 -0.21 8.27 2.22
CA GLU A 137 -0.54 9.62 1.80
C GLU A 137 -1.76 10.11 2.59
N GLU A 138 -1.82 11.41 2.89
CA GLU A 138 -3.00 12.03 3.45
C GLU A 138 -4.20 11.96 2.52
N VAL A 139 -5.39 11.95 3.11
CA VAL A 139 -6.61 12.22 2.36
C VAL A 139 -6.79 13.74 2.35
N GLU A 140 -6.53 14.39 1.20
CA GLU A 140 -6.85 15.82 1.03
C GLU A 140 -8.34 16.05 1.32
N CYS A 141 -8.63 17.05 2.16
CA CYS A 141 -9.98 17.46 2.58
C CYS A 141 -10.65 18.36 1.55
#